data_AF-A0A1I3CL61-F1
#
_entry.id   AF-A0A1I3CL61-F1
#
_cell.length_a   1.000
_cell.length_b   1.000
_cell.length_c   1.000
_cell.angle_alpha   90.00
_cell.angle_beta   90.00
_cell.angle_gamma   90.00
#
_symmetry.space_group_name_H-M   'P 1'
#
loop_
_entity.id
_entity.type
_entity.pdbx_description
1 polymer ?
#
loop_
_entity_poly.entity_id
_entity_poly.type
_entity_poly.pdbx_seq_one_letter_code
_entity_poly.pdbx_strand_id
1 'polypeptide(L)'
;MFSKGDILLPSSRVAKRDWLNGLFHPAVVWDDSYDGTSDFHGIMLTHTAPNGQFDNILMAANHFEDGHEVVFSNTHFVNQLFIKFQGWGAFELVGRLTAEGIEFIETHLNTNSHPIEFIQYRQLVTR
;
A
#
# COMPACT_ATOMS: atom_id res chain seq x y z
N MET A 1 -14.21 -10.20 -2.08
CA MET A 1 -13.18 -10.50 -3.09
C MET A 1 -12.72 -9.18 -3.67
N PHE A 2 -11.42 -8.97 -3.62
CA PHE A 2 -10.72 -7.79 -4.10
C PHE A 2 -9.76 -8.21 -5.22
N SER A 3 -9.31 -7.25 -6.00
CA SER A 3 -8.43 -7.48 -7.15
C SER A 3 -7.24 -6.53 -7.12
N LYS A 4 -6.20 -6.87 -7.88
CA LYS A 4 -5.04 -6.01 -8.06
C LYS A 4 -5.47 -4.58 -8.39
N GLY A 5 -4.90 -3.61 -7.65
CA GLY A 5 -5.26 -2.19 -7.79
C GLY A 5 -6.33 -1.70 -6.82
N ASP A 6 -7.10 -2.58 -6.16
CA ASP A 6 -8.00 -2.16 -5.07
C ASP A 6 -7.17 -1.59 -3.91
N ILE A 7 -7.59 -0.46 -3.36
CA ILE A 7 -6.95 0.20 -2.22
C ILE A 7 -7.76 -0.13 -0.97
N LEU A 8 -7.10 -0.79 -0.02
CA LEU A 8 -7.70 -1.29 1.20
C LEU A 8 -7.17 -0.60 2.44
N LEU A 9 -8.04 -0.43 3.44
CA LEU A 9 -7.69 -0.07 4.81
C LEU A 9 -8.29 -1.07 5.79
N PRO A 10 -7.70 -1.30 6.97
CA PRO A 10 -8.36 -2.08 8.02
C PRO A 10 -9.67 -1.40 8.45
N SER A 11 -10.78 -2.14 8.43
CA SER A 11 -12.13 -1.64 8.76
C SER A 11 -12.28 -1.21 10.22
N SER A 12 -11.46 -1.77 11.13
CA SER A 12 -11.38 -1.23 12.48
C SER A 12 -10.34 -0.11 12.49
N ARG A 13 -10.79 1.12 12.77
CA ARG A 13 -9.89 2.26 13.00
C ARG A 13 -9.12 2.02 14.31
N VAL A 14 -8.00 1.31 14.22
CA VAL A 14 -7.22 0.87 15.38
C VAL A 14 -6.52 2.07 16.05
N ALA A 15 -6.26 1.95 17.35
CA ALA A 15 -5.64 2.99 18.17
C ALA A 15 -4.29 3.47 17.62
N LYS A 16 -3.89 4.69 17.99
CA LYS A 16 -2.63 5.36 17.57
C LYS A 16 -1.35 4.52 17.73
N ARG A 17 -1.33 3.51 18.62
CA ARG A 17 -0.20 2.60 18.81
C ARG A 17 0.04 1.71 17.59
N ASP A 18 -1.00 1.37 16.85
CA ASP A 18 -0.94 0.46 15.71
C ASP A 18 -0.55 1.19 14.41
N TRP A 19 -0.80 2.49 14.34
CA TRP A 19 -0.20 3.38 13.32
C TRP A 19 1.34 3.30 13.35
N LEU A 20 1.94 3.32 14.55
CA LEU A 20 3.41 3.22 14.70
C LEU A 20 3.98 1.86 14.29
N ASN A 21 3.14 0.83 14.18
CA ASN A 21 3.49 -0.50 13.66
C ASN A 21 3.27 -0.63 12.14
N GLY A 22 2.86 0.45 11.46
CA GLY A 22 2.63 0.47 10.00
C GLY A 22 1.28 -0.09 9.56
N LEU A 23 0.36 -0.33 10.51
CA LEU A 23 -0.92 -0.98 10.25
C LEU A 23 -1.96 -0.06 9.61
N PHE A 24 -1.72 1.26 9.54
CA PHE A 24 -2.73 2.24 9.11
C PHE A 24 -2.38 3.00 7.82
N HIS A 25 -1.60 2.39 6.95
CA HIS A 25 -1.38 2.91 5.61
C HIS A 25 -2.30 2.21 4.62
N PRO A 26 -2.98 2.95 3.72
CA PRO A 26 -3.71 2.33 2.63
C PRO A 26 -2.79 1.40 1.85
N ALA A 27 -3.30 0.22 1.51
CA ALA A 27 -2.56 -0.80 0.79
C ALA A 27 -3.26 -1.08 -0.53
N VAL A 28 -2.53 -0.93 -1.63
CA VAL A 28 -2.98 -1.43 -2.92
C VAL A 28 -2.82 -2.94 -2.91
N VAL A 29 -3.88 -3.71 -3.18
CA VAL A 29 -3.81 -5.15 -3.41
C VAL A 29 -2.93 -5.39 -4.63
N TRP A 30 -1.93 -6.27 -4.50
CA TRP A 30 -0.98 -6.58 -5.56
C TRP A 30 -1.10 -8.01 -6.10
N ASP A 31 -1.90 -8.84 -5.46
CA ASP A 31 -2.32 -10.14 -5.98
C ASP A 31 -3.43 -9.98 -7.03
N ASP A 32 -3.44 -10.83 -8.07
CA ASP A 32 -4.48 -10.80 -9.11
C ASP A 32 -5.89 -10.93 -8.52
N SER A 33 -6.04 -11.78 -7.48
CA SER A 33 -7.26 -11.93 -6.71
C SER A 33 -6.96 -12.13 -5.23
N TYR A 34 -7.71 -11.43 -4.40
CA TYR A 34 -7.66 -11.53 -2.95
C TYR A 34 -9.06 -11.87 -2.40
N ASP A 35 -9.17 -12.91 -1.58
CA ASP A 35 -10.45 -13.38 -1.03
C ASP A 35 -11.06 -12.41 0.01
N GLY A 36 -10.24 -11.54 0.61
CA GLY A 36 -10.62 -10.66 1.72
C GLY A 36 -10.40 -11.29 3.11
N THR A 37 -9.88 -12.51 3.17
CA THR A 37 -9.75 -13.31 4.39
C THR A 37 -8.40 -14.00 4.56
N SER A 38 -7.53 -13.96 3.57
CA SER A 38 -6.16 -14.46 3.63
C SER A 38 -5.15 -13.33 3.87
N ASP A 39 -3.88 -13.69 4.04
CA ASP A 39 -2.79 -12.73 3.84
C ASP A 39 -2.72 -12.36 2.34
N PHE A 40 -2.26 -11.14 2.04
CA PHE A 40 -2.11 -10.69 0.67
C PHE A 40 -0.85 -9.83 0.49
N HIS A 41 -0.37 -9.74 -0.74
CA HIS A 41 0.70 -8.82 -1.09
C HIS A 41 0.13 -7.45 -1.38
N GLY A 42 0.72 -6.41 -0.80
CA GLY A 42 0.26 -5.05 -1.01
C GLY A 42 1.36 -4.01 -1.11
N ILE A 43 1.06 -2.96 -1.86
CA ILE A 43 1.91 -1.78 -1.98
C ILE A 43 1.40 -0.73 -1.00
N MET A 44 2.29 -0.23 -0.13
CA MET A 44 1.95 0.79 0.85
C MET A 44 1.86 2.17 0.18
N LEU A 45 0.77 2.89 0.45
CA LEU A 45 0.63 4.31 0.10
C LEU A 45 0.96 5.21 1.29
N THR A 46 1.61 6.35 1.00
CA THR A 46 2.07 7.28 2.04
C THR A 46 2.09 8.73 1.54
N HIS A 47 2.03 9.67 2.47
CA HIS A 47 2.26 11.10 2.19
C HIS A 47 3.71 11.52 2.46
N THR A 48 4.55 10.60 2.97
CA THR A 48 5.97 10.87 3.21
C THR A 48 6.71 10.94 1.88
N ALA A 49 7.21 12.11 1.54
CA ALA A 49 8.10 12.33 0.39
C ALA A 49 9.41 11.51 0.53
N PRO A 50 10.10 11.22 -0.59
CA PRO A 50 11.41 10.58 -0.54
C PRO A 50 12.40 11.44 0.24
N ASN A 51 13.20 10.81 1.12
CA ASN A 51 14.03 11.54 2.08
C ASN A 51 15.41 10.93 2.33
N GLY A 52 15.99 10.25 1.32
CA GLY A 52 17.30 9.57 1.40
C GLY A 52 17.26 8.25 2.19
N GLN A 53 16.28 8.10 3.09
CA GLN A 53 15.98 6.87 3.80
C GLN A 53 14.90 6.04 3.09
N PHE A 54 13.84 6.70 2.63
CA PHE A 54 12.76 6.08 1.88
C PHE A 54 12.82 6.54 0.42
N ASP A 55 12.84 5.58 -0.51
CA ASP A 55 12.68 5.83 -1.94
C ASP A 55 11.19 5.77 -2.31
N ASN A 56 10.40 6.69 -1.74
CA ASN A 56 8.96 6.78 -2.00
C ASN A 56 8.73 7.48 -3.34
N ILE A 57 7.92 6.88 -4.21
CA ILE A 57 7.74 7.34 -5.58
C ILE A 57 6.41 8.06 -5.69
N LEU A 58 6.46 9.33 -6.08
CA LEU A 58 5.28 10.19 -6.22
C LEU A 58 4.37 9.66 -7.33
N MET A 59 3.08 9.51 -7.01
CA MET A 59 2.04 9.15 -7.97
C MET A 59 1.40 10.41 -8.55
N ALA A 60 0.53 10.24 -9.56
CA ALA A 60 -0.22 11.33 -10.18
C ALA A 60 -1.72 11.15 -9.98
N ALA A 61 -2.50 12.21 -10.20
CA ALA A 61 -3.94 12.20 -9.97
C ALA A 61 -4.67 11.14 -10.83
N ASN A 62 -4.27 11.00 -12.11
CA ASN A 62 -4.81 10.03 -13.05
C ASN A 62 -4.48 8.56 -12.70
N HIS A 63 -3.62 8.31 -11.71
CA HIS A 63 -3.36 6.94 -11.24
C HIS A 63 -4.47 6.40 -10.32
N PHE A 64 -5.39 7.25 -9.85
CA PHE A 64 -6.45 6.90 -8.93
C PHE A 64 -7.81 7.08 -9.60
N GLU A 65 -8.76 6.20 -9.27
CA GLU A 65 -10.17 6.42 -9.63
C GLU A 65 -10.79 7.53 -8.76
N ASP A 66 -11.66 8.35 -9.36
CA ASP A 66 -12.44 9.35 -8.65
C ASP A 66 -13.61 8.73 -7.86
N GLY A 67 -14.15 9.48 -6.89
CA GLY A 67 -15.37 9.10 -6.17
C GLY A 67 -15.18 8.16 -4.97
N HIS A 68 -13.93 7.88 -4.60
CA HIS A 68 -13.56 7.06 -3.45
C HIS A 68 -13.05 7.88 -2.25
N GLU A 69 -12.87 7.25 -1.08
CA GLU A 69 -12.28 7.91 0.11
C GLU A 69 -10.80 8.27 -0.12
N VAL A 70 -10.04 7.34 -0.70
CA VAL A 70 -8.64 7.53 -1.07
C VAL A 70 -8.56 7.91 -2.54
N VAL A 71 -8.21 9.18 -2.75
CA VAL A 71 -7.82 9.76 -4.04
C VAL A 71 -6.40 10.32 -3.93
N PHE A 72 -5.85 10.81 -5.04
CA PHE A 72 -4.54 11.45 -5.01
C PHE A 72 -4.52 12.68 -4.09
N SER A 73 -3.59 12.69 -3.13
CA SER A 73 -3.37 13.81 -2.21
C SER A 73 -1.88 13.90 -1.88
N ASN A 74 -1.06 14.23 -2.89
CA ASN A 74 0.41 14.14 -2.79
C ASN A 74 0.86 12.74 -2.32
N THR A 75 0.20 11.72 -2.86
CA THR A 75 0.35 10.32 -2.47
C THR A 75 1.56 9.73 -3.19
N HIS A 76 2.39 9.03 -2.44
CA HIS A 76 3.51 8.24 -2.94
C HIS A 76 3.23 6.77 -2.68
N PHE A 77 3.75 5.90 -3.54
CA PHE A 77 3.88 4.49 -3.18
C PHE A 77 5.28 4.23 -2.62
N VAL A 78 5.35 3.37 -1.61
CA VAL A 78 6.63 2.91 -1.07
C VAL A 78 7.21 1.88 -2.04
N ASN A 79 8.45 2.07 -2.49
CA ASN A 79 9.12 1.20 -3.47
C ASN A 79 9.54 -0.17 -2.86
N GLN A 80 8.56 -0.92 -2.36
CA GLN A 80 8.71 -2.20 -1.68
C GLN A 80 7.36 -2.93 -1.67
N LEU A 81 7.39 -4.24 -1.95
CA LEU A 81 6.24 -5.12 -1.77
C LEU A 81 6.12 -5.57 -0.31
N PHE A 82 4.92 -5.47 0.28
CA PHE A 82 4.67 -5.84 1.67
C PHE A 82 3.73 -7.02 1.80
N ILE A 83 3.93 -7.81 2.85
CA ILE A 83 2.94 -8.79 3.31
C ILE A 83 1.93 -8.06 4.21
N LYS A 84 0.64 -8.23 3.91
CA LYS A 84 -0.49 -7.67 4.65
C LYS A 84 -1.24 -8.82 5.30
N PHE A 85 -1.22 -8.86 6.63
CA PHE A 85 -1.69 -10.03 7.36
C PHE A 85 -3.19 -9.97 7.65
N GLN A 86 -3.87 -11.11 7.45
CA GLN A 86 -5.25 -11.35 7.87
C GLN A 86 -5.49 -10.96 9.34
N GLY A 87 -4.49 -11.21 10.19
CA GLY A 87 -4.56 -10.93 11.63
C GLY A 87 -4.74 -9.44 11.97
N TRP A 88 -4.65 -8.53 10.99
CA TRP A 88 -4.93 -7.11 11.16
C TRP A 88 -6.43 -6.79 11.20
N GLY A 89 -7.27 -7.77 10.88
CA GLY A 89 -8.73 -7.66 10.88
C GLY A 89 -9.29 -7.55 9.47
N ALA A 90 -10.59 -7.25 9.40
CA ALA A 90 -11.26 -7.04 8.11
C ALA A 90 -10.67 -5.82 7.40
N PHE A 91 -10.62 -5.89 6.07
CA PHE A 91 -10.25 -4.78 5.21
C PHE A 91 -11.47 -4.24 4.48
N GLU A 92 -11.53 -2.92 4.31
CA GLU A 92 -12.54 -2.21 3.53
C GLU A 92 -11.92 -1.60 2.28
N LEU A 93 -12.69 -1.61 1.18
CA LEU A 93 -12.33 -0.91 -0.05
C LEU A 93 -12.51 0.59 0.18
N VAL A 94 -11.42 1.33 0.05
CA VAL A 94 -11.41 2.79 0.23
C VAL A 94 -10.96 3.54 -1.02
N GLY A 95 -10.52 2.84 -2.05
CA GLY A 95 -10.16 3.42 -3.33
C GLY A 95 -9.74 2.38 -4.35
N ARG A 96 -9.40 2.84 -5.55
CA ARG A 96 -8.90 2.01 -6.64
C ARG A 96 -7.86 2.77 -7.44
N LEU A 97 -6.87 2.04 -7.93
CA LEU A 97 -5.99 2.54 -8.98
C LEU A 97 -6.64 2.35 -10.34
N THR A 98 -6.34 3.27 -11.25
CA THR A 98 -6.61 3.07 -12.69
C THR A 98 -5.61 2.07 -13.28
N ALA A 99 -5.86 1.63 -14.51
CA ALA A 99 -4.88 0.82 -15.26
C ALA A 99 -3.52 1.55 -15.38
N GLU A 100 -3.54 2.87 -15.64
CA GLU A 100 -2.33 3.70 -15.68
C GLU A 100 -1.60 3.72 -14.33
N GLY A 101 -2.34 3.76 -13.22
CA GLY A 101 -1.76 3.70 -11.88
C GLY A 101 -1.11 2.36 -11.56
N ILE A 102 -1.71 1.25 -12.00
CA ILE A 102 -1.14 -0.09 -11.85
C ILE A 102 0.14 -0.21 -12.69
N GLU A 103 0.08 0.16 -13.96
CA GLU A 103 1.24 0.14 -14.88
C GLU A 103 2.38 1.00 -14.33
N PHE A 104 2.07 2.20 -13.81
CA PHE A 104 3.07 3.07 -13.20
C PHE A 104 3.81 2.41 -12.04
N ILE A 105 3.11 1.67 -11.17
CA ILE A 105 3.76 0.93 -10.09
C ILE A 105 4.59 -0.21 -10.68
N GLU A 106 4.09 -0.98 -11.65
CA GLU A 106 4.83 -2.09 -12.27
C GLU A 106 6.16 -1.65 -12.89
N THR A 107 6.20 -0.49 -13.54
CA THR A 107 7.42 0.01 -14.20
C THR A 107 8.46 0.54 -13.22
N HIS A 108 8.06 0.92 -12.00
CA HIS A 108 8.93 1.58 -11.02
C HIS A 108 9.23 0.73 -9.78
N LEU A 109 8.38 -0.25 -9.48
CA LEU A 109 8.56 -1.15 -8.35
C LEU A 109 9.85 -1.93 -8.53
N ASN A 110 10.70 -1.89 -7.52
CA ASN A 110 11.95 -2.63 -7.51
C ASN A 110 11.67 -4.14 -7.62
N THR A 111 11.91 -4.71 -8.80
CA THR A 111 11.63 -6.13 -9.11
C THR A 111 12.52 -7.11 -8.34
N ASN A 112 13.59 -6.62 -7.70
CA ASN A 112 14.42 -7.42 -6.81
C ASN A 112 13.92 -7.41 -5.36
N SER A 113 12.86 -6.64 -5.06
CA SER A 113 12.26 -6.60 -3.73
C SER A 113 11.38 -7.84 -3.52
N HIS A 114 11.77 -8.68 -2.57
CA HIS A 114 10.91 -9.76 -2.09
C HIS A 114 9.84 -9.19 -1.15
N PRO A 115 8.64 -9.80 -1.06
CA PRO A 115 7.66 -9.41 -0.06
C PRO A 115 8.28 -9.49 1.34
N ILE A 116 8.18 -8.40 2.09
CA ILE A 116 8.66 -8.34 3.49
C ILE A 116 7.60 -7.74 4.40
N GLU A 117 7.80 -7.93 5.70
CA GLU A 117 7.02 -7.24 6.71
C GLU A 117 7.45 -5.78 6.85
N PHE A 118 6.53 -4.90 7.23
CA PHE A 118 6.87 -3.50 7.47
C PHE A 118 7.92 -3.32 8.57
N ILE A 119 7.92 -4.20 9.60
CA ILE A 119 8.92 -4.13 10.66
C ILE A 119 10.33 -4.46 10.15
N GLN A 120 10.45 -5.42 9.22
CA GLN A 120 11.71 -5.74 8.56
C GLN A 120 12.17 -4.58 7.68
N TYR A 121 11.25 -3.99 6.90
CA TYR A 121 11.53 -2.81 6.10
C TYR A 121 12.09 -1.65 6.94
N ARG A 122 11.46 -1.35 8.09
CA ARG A 122 11.92 -0.32 9.00
C ARG A 122 13.36 -0.55 9.46
N GLN A 123 13.73 -1.77 9.79
CA GLN A 123 15.09 -2.11 10.21
C GLN A 123 16.13 -1.97 9.09
N LEU A 124 15.73 -2.14 7.83
CA LEU A 124 16.60 -1.96 6.67
C LEU A 124 16.90 -0.48 6.40
N VAL A 125 15.89 0.38 6.57
CA VAL A 125 15.99 1.80 6.20
C VAL A 125 16.44 2.71 7.36
N THR A 126 16.33 2.31 8.63
CA THR A 126 16.81 3.12 9.78
C THR A 126 18.29 2.93 10.14
N ARG A 127 19.16 2.68 9.16
CA ARG A 127 20.62 2.53 9.38
C ARG A 127 21.38 3.83 9.20
#